data_AF-A0AA36HX65-F1
#
_entry.id   AF-A0AA36HX65-F1
#
_cell.length_a   1.000
_cell.length_b   1.000
_cell.length_c   1.000
_cell.angle_alpha   90.00
_cell.angle_beta   90.00
_cell.angle_gamma   90.00
#
_symmetry.space_group_name_H-M   'P 1'
#
loop_
_entity.id
_entity.type
_entity.pdbx_description
1 polymer ?
#
loop_
_entity_poly.entity_id
_entity_poly.type
_entity_poly.pdbx_seq_one_letter_code
_entity_poly.pdbx_strand_id
1 'polypeptide(L)'
;MSLASHVSDGCFGQLPPATFGANTVALLRRGRCGFAQKALRAKAAGYGFMLIIDHQTVQYLNMLPDMTADVADESLISSWIVGKSDGELLATWSVTPGAVILDLTDAYRMPKLGLFQSDVYGQRLYMKQ
;
A
#
# COMPACT_ATOMS: atom_id res chain seq x y z
N MET A 1 -12.95 6.11 3.26
CA MET A 1 -11.90 6.43 4.26
C MET A 1 -11.23 7.75 3.87
N SER A 2 -10.65 8.50 4.82
CA SER A 2 -9.96 9.79 4.52
C SER A 2 -8.45 9.61 4.50
N LEU A 3 -7.76 10.20 3.52
CA LEU A 3 -6.30 10.20 3.44
C LEU A 3 -5.68 11.18 4.45
N ALA A 4 -4.59 10.78 5.11
CA ALA A 4 -3.83 11.67 5.99
C ALA A 4 -3.11 12.77 5.20
N SER A 5 -3.09 13.99 5.73
CA SER A 5 -2.47 15.16 5.10
C SER A 5 -0.94 15.24 5.23
N HIS A 6 -0.32 14.21 5.82
CA HIS A 6 1.13 14.18 6.07
C HIS A 6 1.73 12.91 5.50
N VAL A 7 2.71 13.09 4.61
CA VAL A 7 3.43 11.97 3.99
C VAL A 7 4.78 11.79 4.68
N SER A 8 5.00 10.62 5.27
CA SER A 8 6.27 10.25 5.92
C SER A 8 6.79 8.91 5.42
N ASP A 9 7.98 8.52 5.83
CA ASP A 9 8.48 7.16 5.61
C ASP A 9 7.92 6.14 6.63
N GLY A 10 7.28 6.58 7.72
CA GLY A 10 6.71 5.71 8.75
C GLY A 10 7.71 4.82 9.49
N CYS A 11 9.02 5.12 9.40
CA CYS A 11 10.07 4.23 9.91
C CYS A 11 10.77 4.75 11.16
N PHE A 12 10.92 6.07 11.28
CA PHE A 12 11.59 6.70 12.41
C PHE A 12 10.75 7.86 12.94
N GLY A 13 10.93 8.18 14.23
CA GLY A 13 10.14 9.20 14.91
C GLY A 13 8.69 8.79 15.15
N GLN A 14 7.88 9.77 15.56
CA GLN A 14 6.47 9.61 15.89
C GLN A 14 5.63 9.95 14.65
N LEU A 15 4.77 9.02 14.24
CA LEU A 15 3.74 9.31 13.24
C LEU A 15 2.71 10.26 13.85
N PRO A 16 2.29 11.32 13.12
CA PRO A 16 1.19 12.16 13.57
C PRO A 16 -0.05 11.32 13.86
N PRO A 17 -0.80 11.61 14.94
CA PRO A 17 -2.00 10.86 15.27
C PRO A 17 -3.06 11.00 14.17
N ALA A 18 -3.83 9.93 13.94
CA ALA A 18 -4.89 9.91 12.94
C ALA A 18 -6.00 10.93 13.27
N THR A 19 -6.24 11.86 12.35
CA THR A 19 -7.21 12.97 12.53
C THR A 19 -8.64 12.48 12.78
N PHE A 20 -9.05 11.38 12.13
CA PHE A 20 -10.38 10.78 12.26
C PHE A 20 -10.31 9.34 12.77
N GLY A 21 -9.26 9.00 13.53
CA GLY A 21 -9.03 7.66 14.06
C GLY A 21 -8.98 6.59 12.97
N ALA A 22 -9.60 5.43 13.23
CA ALA A 22 -9.53 4.24 12.38
C ALA A 22 -10.06 4.43 10.94
N ASN A 23 -10.84 5.47 10.67
CA ASN A 23 -11.31 5.79 9.31
C ASN A 23 -10.29 6.55 8.46
N THR A 24 -9.09 6.77 9.00
CA THR A 24 -7.99 7.49 8.35
C THR A 24 -6.99 6.50 7.74
N VAL A 25 -6.54 6.80 6.52
CA VAL A 25 -5.51 6.07 5.78
C VAL A 25 -4.18 6.79 5.96
N ALA A 26 -3.18 6.10 6.51
CA ALA A 26 -1.82 6.61 6.53
C ALA A 26 -1.20 6.54 5.12
N LEU A 27 -0.75 7.68 4.58
CA LEU A 27 0.00 7.72 3.33
C LEU A 27 1.50 7.72 3.60
N LEU A 28 2.19 6.63 3.28
CA LEU A 28 3.60 6.43 3.63
C LEU A 28 4.45 6.13 2.39
N ARG A 29 5.73 6.52 2.40
CA ARG A 29 6.68 6.17 1.33
C ARG A 29 7.36 4.83 1.60
N ARG A 30 7.58 4.05 0.54
CA ARG A 30 8.38 2.81 0.59
C ARG A 30 9.85 3.13 0.86
N GLY A 31 10.50 2.24 1.62
CA GLY A 31 11.93 2.31 1.95
C GLY A 31 12.17 2.50 3.44
N ARG A 32 13.45 2.59 3.83
CA ARG A 32 13.98 2.79 5.20
C ARG A 32 13.70 1.65 6.20
N CYS A 33 12.54 1.02 6.15
CA CYS A 33 12.15 -0.11 6.99
C CYS A 33 11.12 -1.01 6.29
N GLY A 34 10.85 -2.18 6.89
CA GLY A 34 9.88 -3.15 6.38
C GLY A 34 8.43 -2.69 6.47
N PHE A 35 7.56 -3.31 5.66
CA PHE A 35 6.12 -2.97 5.61
C PHE A 35 5.39 -3.26 6.93
N ALA A 36 5.70 -4.39 7.58
CA ALA A 36 5.12 -4.75 8.88
C ALA A 36 5.41 -3.69 9.96
N GLN A 37 6.64 -3.17 10.00
CA GLN A 37 7.01 -2.11 10.93
C GLN A 37 6.23 -0.81 10.69
N LYS A 38 5.98 -0.45 9.43
CA LYS A 38 5.13 0.71 9.08
C LYS A 38 3.68 0.48 9.52
N ALA A 39 3.14 -0.71 9.27
CA ALA A 39 1.78 -1.07 9.66
C ALA A 39 1.59 -1.01 11.19
N LEU A 40 2.53 -1.56 11.96
CA LEU A 40 2.53 -1.49 13.42
C LEU A 40 2.50 -0.05 13.92
N ARG A 41 3.35 0.81 13.35
CA ARG A 41 3.45 2.23 13.73
C ARG A 41 2.21 3.02 13.33
N ALA A 42 1.66 2.76 12.14
CA ALA A 42 0.42 3.40 11.70
C ALA A 42 -0.75 3.01 12.62
N LYS A 43 -0.87 1.72 13.00
CA LYS A 43 -1.87 1.29 13.98
C LYS A 43 -1.68 1.97 15.34
N ALA A 44 -0.45 2.06 15.83
CA ALA A 44 -0.15 2.72 17.09
C ALA A 44 -0.50 4.22 17.08
N ALA A 45 -0.43 4.87 15.91
CA ALA A 45 -0.87 6.25 15.70
C ALA A 45 -2.40 6.38 15.44
N GLY A 46 -3.15 5.28 15.47
CA GLY A 46 -4.62 5.27 15.36
C GLY A 46 -5.17 5.16 13.95
N TYR A 47 -4.33 4.94 12.93
CA TYR A 47 -4.79 4.69 11.56
C TYR A 47 -5.38 3.27 11.46
N GLY A 48 -6.50 3.12 10.74
CA GLY A 48 -7.08 1.81 10.46
C GLY A 48 -6.61 1.19 9.14
N PHE A 49 -5.94 2.00 8.32
CA PHE A 49 -5.56 1.65 6.95
C PHE A 49 -4.20 2.27 6.61
N MET A 50 -3.47 1.63 5.71
CA MET A 50 -2.18 2.12 5.21
C MET A 50 -2.12 2.05 3.69
N LEU A 51 -1.65 3.13 3.06
CA LEU A 51 -1.33 3.19 1.64
C LEU A 51 0.15 3.54 1.48
N ILE A 52 0.88 2.71 0.75
CA ILE A 52 2.31 2.87 0.52
C ILE A 52 2.58 3.37 -0.90
N ILE A 53 3.36 4.43 -1.02
CA ILE A 53 3.87 4.94 -2.29
C ILE A 53 5.17 4.20 -2.63
N ASP A 54 5.22 3.50 -3.76
CA ASP A 54 6.45 2.88 -4.25
C ASP A 54 7.52 3.95 -4.61
N HIS A 55 8.79 3.60 -4.50
CA HIS A 55 9.89 4.51 -4.88
C HIS A 55 10.31 4.36 -6.35
N GLN A 56 9.86 3.30 -7.03
CA GLN A 56 10.19 3.00 -8.43
C GLN A 56 9.15 3.61 -9.36
N THR A 57 9.61 4.38 -10.35
CA THR A 57 8.75 5.03 -11.36
C THR A 57 8.21 4.06 -12.39
N VAL A 58 8.91 2.96 -12.66
CA VAL A 58 8.54 1.96 -13.66
C VAL A 58 9.06 0.62 -13.17
N GLN A 59 8.17 -0.33 -12.86
CA GLN A 59 8.58 -1.73 -12.81
C GLN A 59 8.48 -2.28 -14.23
N TYR A 60 9.44 -3.10 -14.64
CA TYR A 60 9.55 -3.66 -15.99
C TYR A 60 8.34 -4.52 -16.43
N LEU A 61 7.32 -4.65 -15.58
CA LEU A 61 6.06 -5.37 -15.82
C LEU A 61 4.84 -4.71 -15.12
N ASN A 62 4.91 -3.44 -14.70
CA ASN A 62 3.89 -2.79 -13.84
C ASN A 62 3.51 -3.59 -12.58
N MET A 63 4.36 -4.49 -12.14
CA MET A 63 4.15 -5.22 -10.89
C MET A 63 4.43 -4.27 -9.73
N LEU A 64 3.82 -4.51 -8.59
CA LEU A 64 4.21 -3.88 -7.32
C LEU A 64 4.74 -5.01 -6.43
N PRO A 65 5.66 -4.72 -5.50
CA PRO A 65 6.14 -5.76 -4.60
C PRO A 65 4.98 -6.29 -3.77
N ASP A 66 4.98 -7.60 -3.52
CA ASP A 66 4.05 -8.18 -2.57
C ASP A 66 4.36 -7.63 -1.16
N MET A 67 3.34 -7.09 -0.49
CA MET A 67 3.43 -6.73 0.92
C MET A 67 3.07 -7.95 1.77
N THR A 68 3.87 -9.01 1.69
CA THR A 68 3.61 -10.20 2.49
C THR A 68 3.88 -9.91 3.96
N ALA A 69 2.83 -10.07 4.75
CA ALA A 69 2.91 -10.44 6.15
C ALA A 69 3.64 -11.79 6.25
N ASP A 70 4.74 -11.88 7.00
CA ASP A 70 5.23 -13.19 7.44
C ASP A 70 4.20 -13.80 8.42
N VAL A 71 4.26 -15.11 8.65
CA VAL A 71 3.28 -15.83 9.50
C VAL A 71 3.22 -15.33 10.95
N ALA A 72 4.24 -14.58 11.40
CA ALA A 72 4.28 -13.91 12.70
C ALA A 72 3.82 -12.44 12.66
N ASP A 73 3.63 -11.89 11.46
CA ASP A 73 3.29 -10.50 11.16
C ASP A 73 1.87 -10.44 10.59
N GLU A 74 0.84 -10.85 11.34
CA GLU A 74 -0.53 -10.50 10.95
C GLU A 74 -0.60 -8.97 10.77
N SER A 75 -0.73 -8.51 9.53
CA SER A 75 -0.81 -7.10 9.22
C SER A 75 -2.00 -6.52 9.97
N LEU A 76 -1.69 -5.76 11.03
CA LEU A 76 -2.66 -5.35 12.02
C LEU A 76 -3.69 -4.34 11.51
N ILE A 77 -3.48 -3.82 10.29
CA ILE A 77 -4.34 -2.93 9.52
C ILE A 77 -4.30 -3.32 8.04
N SER A 78 -5.40 -3.06 7.32
CA SER A 78 -5.47 -3.30 5.87
C SER A 78 -4.53 -2.34 5.13
N SER A 79 -3.76 -2.88 4.20
CA SER A 79 -2.60 -2.19 3.63
C SER A 79 -2.52 -2.40 2.13
N TRP A 80 -2.30 -1.33 1.37
CA TRP A 80 -2.11 -1.36 -0.08
C TRP A 80 -0.83 -0.63 -0.50
N ILE A 81 -0.37 -0.91 -1.71
CA ILE A 81 0.73 -0.20 -2.35
C ILE A 81 0.27 0.36 -3.68
N VAL A 82 0.75 1.57 -4.00
CA VAL A 82 0.49 2.27 -5.26
C VAL A 82 1.82 2.62 -5.93
N GLY A 83 1.80 2.71 -7.26
CA GLY A 83 2.94 3.15 -8.05
C GLY A 83 3.39 4.57 -7.68
N LYS A 84 4.66 4.89 -7.97
CA LYS A 84 5.24 6.18 -7.60
C LYS A 84 4.51 7.38 -8.20
N SER A 85 4.14 7.33 -9.48
CA SER A 85 3.46 8.43 -10.16
C SER A 85 2.15 8.81 -9.45
N ASP A 86 1.30 7.82 -9.23
CA ASP A 86 -0.04 8.03 -8.68
C ASP A 86 0.04 8.34 -7.18
N GLY A 87 0.98 7.70 -6.47
CA GLY A 87 1.23 7.97 -5.07
C GLY A 87 1.74 9.38 -4.79
N GLU A 88 2.61 9.94 -5.64
CA GLU A 88 3.07 11.33 -5.48
C GLU A 88 1.97 12.35 -5.86
N LEU A 89 1.05 12.01 -6.77
CA LEU A 89 -0.15 12.81 -7.01
C LEU A 89 -1.05 12.84 -5.76
N LEU A 90 -1.29 11.67 -5.16
CA LEU A 90 -2.04 11.56 -3.89
C LEU A 90 -1.37 12.34 -2.75
N ALA A 91 -0.03 12.29 -2.67
CA ALA A 91 0.73 13.06 -1.70
C ALA A 91 0.52 14.58 -1.86
N THR A 92 0.49 15.05 -3.10
CA THR A 92 0.24 16.47 -3.43
C THR A 92 -1.19 16.88 -3.07
N TRP A 93 -2.17 16.02 -3.35
CA TRP A 93 -3.57 16.29 -2.99
C TRP A 93 -3.82 16.25 -1.49
N SER A 94 -3.11 15.39 -0.75
CA SER A 94 -3.28 15.25 0.70
C SER A 94 -2.94 16.53 1.49
N VAL A 95 -2.04 17.37 0.97
CA VAL A 95 -1.66 18.64 1.62
C VAL A 95 -2.54 19.83 1.19
N THR A 96 -3.40 19.63 0.19
CA THR A 96 -4.31 20.68 -0.31
C THR A 96 -5.54 20.77 0.61
N PRO A 97 -6.09 21.98 0.88
CA PRO A 97 -7.32 22.11 1.67
C PRO A 97 -8.47 21.30 1.05
N GLY A 98 -8.89 20.24 1.75
CA GLY A 98 -9.87 19.28 1.27
C GLY A 98 -9.62 17.89 1.87
N ALA A 99 -10.58 16.98 1.66
CA ALA A 99 -10.41 15.57 2.04
C ALA A 99 -10.32 14.71 0.78
N VAL A 100 -9.27 13.90 0.68
CA VAL A 100 -9.19 12.84 -0.34
C VAL A 100 -9.90 11.61 0.20
N ILE A 101 -11.02 11.26 -0.43
CA ILE A 101 -11.78 10.05 -0.11
C ILE A 101 -11.25 8.91 -0.98
N LEU A 102 -10.82 7.84 -0.33
CA LEU A 102 -10.43 6.60 -1.00
C LEU A 102 -11.56 5.59 -0.93
N ASP A 103 -11.92 5.07 -2.10
CA ASP A 103 -12.73 3.87 -2.28
C ASP A 103 -11.82 2.73 -2.71
N LEU A 104 -11.89 1.62 -1.97
CA LEU A 104 -10.96 0.49 -2.10
C LEU A 104 -11.80 -0.75 -2.35
N THR A 105 -11.62 -1.34 -3.52
CA THR A 105 -12.24 -2.60 -3.90
C THR A 105 -11.16 -3.65 -4.04
N ASP A 106 -11.28 -4.74 -3.28
CA ASP A 106 -10.39 -5.87 -3.45
C ASP A 106 -10.66 -6.54 -4.79
N ALA A 107 -9.64 -6.54 -5.64
CA ALA A 107 -9.62 -7.38 -6.82
C ALA A 107 -9.08 -8.76 -6.44
N TYR A 108 -9.67 -9.81 -6.98
CA TYR A 108 -9.15 -11.16 -6.81
C TYR A 108 -7.70 -11.23 -7.29
N ARG A 109 -6.81 -11.64 -6.39
CA ARG A 109 -5.42 -11.89 -6.73
C ARG A 109 -5.34 -13.12 -7.65
N MET A 110 -4.78 -12.93 -8.83
CA MET A 110 -4.46 -14.03 -9.72
C MET A 110 -3.39 -14.92 -9.06
N PRO A 111 -3.63 -16.24 -8.91
CA PRO A 111 -2.63 -17.14 -8.34
C PRO A 111 -1.35 -17.14 -9.19
N LYS A 112 -0.19 -17.24 -8.55
CA LYS A 112 1.08 -17.49 -9.25
C LYS A 112 1.04 -18.92 -9.76
N LEU A 113 0.65 -19.07 -11.02
CA LEU A 113 0.59 -20.36 -11.71
C LEU A 113 1.94 -20.68 -12.37
N GLY A 114 2.26 -21.96 -12.47
CA GLY A 114 3.34 -22.47 -13.31
C GLY A 114 3.03 -22.32 -14.80
N LEU A 115 4.04 -22.49 -15.65
CA LEU A 115 3.87 -22.57 -17.11
C LEU A 115 2.80 -23.63 -17.46
N PHE A 116 1.89 -23.29 -18.37
CA PHE A 116 0.79 -24.15 -18.84
C PHE A 116 -0.28 -24.53 -17.82
N GLN A 117 -0.25 -23.97 -16.61
CA GLN A 117 -1.35 -24.13 -15.67
C GLN A 117 -2.51 -23.16 -16.01
N SER A 118 -3.73 -23.57 -15.70
CA SER A 118 -4.96 -22.79 -15.89
C SER A 118 -5.68 -22.57 -14.57
N ASP A 119 -6.27 -21.40 -14.40
CA ASP A 119 -7.22 -21.08 -13.34
C ASP A 119 -8.58 -20.69 -13.93
N VAL A 120 -9.47 -20.17 -13.09
CA VAL A 120 -10.78 -19.61 -13.50
C VAL A 120 -10.67 -18.45 -14.50
N TYR A 121 -9.47 -17.90 -14.73
CA TYR A 121 -9.18 -16.85 -15.71
C TYR A 121 -8.59 -17.39 -17.02
N GLY A 122 -8.50 -18.72 -17.18
CA GLY A 122 -8.01 -19.38 -18.40
C GLY A 122 -6.56 -19.88 -18.28
N GLN A 123 -6.02 -20.35 -19.41
CA GLN A 123 -4.65 -20.87 -19.48
C GLN A 123 -3.64 -19.73 -19.57
N ARG A 124 -2.61 -19.72 -18.72
CA ARG A 124 -1.56 -18.69 -18.78
C ARG A 124 -0.40 -19.11 -19.69
N LEU A 125 -0.23 -18.38 -20.79
CA LEU A 125 0.95 -18.41 -21.62
C LEU A 125 1.91 -17.32 -21.14
N TYR A 126 2.89 -17.69 -20.31
CA TYR A 126 4.04 -16.81 -20.06
C TYR A 126 4.91 -16.87 -21.32
N MET A 127 4.96 -15.79 -22.11
CA MET A 127 5.99 -15.65 -23.14
C MET A 127 7.34 -15.63 -22.42
N LYS A 128 8.15 -16.68 -22.63
CA LYS A 128 9.56 -16.70 -22.19
C LYS A 128 10.27 -15.50 -22.81
N GLN A 129 10.88 -14.66 -21.98
CA GLN A 129 11.95 -13.76 -22.39
C GLN A 129 13.25 -14.55 -22.54
#